data_AF-A0A1L8N1Z3-F1
#
_entry.id   AF-A0A1L8N1Z3-F1
#
_cell.length_a   1.000
_cell.length_b   1.000
_cell.length_c   1.000
_cell.angle_alpha   90.00
_cell.angle_beta   90.00
_cell.angle_gamma   90.00
#
_symmetry.space_group_name_H-M   'P 1'
#
loop_
_entity.id
_entity.type
_entity.pdbx_description
1 polymer ?
#
loop_
_entity_poly.entity_id
_entity_poly.type
_entity_poly.pdbx_seq_one_letter_code
_entity_poly.pdbx_strand_id
1 'polypeptide(L)'
;MRMLDSIVNQDYKTGEGKLNEKQVDIVKRLLKLFDRLSWQINFNNYKEIRYEKDEVIRPGIFSDKPGTPVKVRSCKEKHGDKTYFGILIGDVALSISHSIKDGIVTAEHAFYNPAILIPELGEIVYGCESWWCKITSEEELKEVISDETIKNVWYVKALQIVKEGV
;
A
#
# COMPACT_ATOMS: atom_id res chain seq x y z
N MET A 1 0.75 1.57 20.94
CA MET A 1 1.43 0.30 21.25
C MET A 1 1.69 0.09 22.74
N ARG A 2 2.34 1.01 23.48
CA ARG A 2 2.70 0.81 24.90
C ARG A 2 1.53 0.53 25.88
N MET A 3 0.33 1.03 25.61
CA MET A 3 -0.86 0.80 26.46
C MET A 3 -1.52 -0.57 26.21
N LEU A 4 -1.38 -1.11 24.99
CA LEU A 4 -1.93 -2.42 24.59
C LEU A 4 -1.16 -3.56 25.24
N ASP A 5 0.17 -3.48 25.24
CA ASP A 5 1.01 -4.46 25.94
C ASP A 5 0.76 -4.43 27.44
N SER A 6 0.39 -3.27 28.00
CA SER A 6 -0.02 -3.14 29.39
C SER A 6 -1.40 -3.76 29.64
N ILE A 7 -2.43 -3.53 28.82
CA ILE A 7 -3.78 -4.11 29.04
C ILE A 7 -3.80 -5.63 28.80
N VAL A 8 -3.01 -6.12 27.84
CA VAL A 8 -2.97 -7.53 27.47
C VAL A 8 -2.03 -8.33 28.38
N ASN A 9 -0.94 -7.73 28.88
CA ASN A 9 0.09 -8.45 29.63
C ASN A 9 0.30 -7.95 31.07
N GLN A 10 -0.41 -6.93 31.58
CA GLN A 10 -0.34 -6.57 33.00
C GLN A 10 -1.14 -7.55 33.85
N ASP A 11 -0.40 -8.23 34.70
CA ASP A 11 -0.92 -8.84 35.92
C ASP A 11 -1.17 -7.71 36.93
N TYR A 12 -2.43 -7.36 37.22
CA TYR A 12 -2.76 -6.18 38.05
C TYR A 12 -2.55 -6.41 39.55
N LYS A 13 -1.41 -7.02 39.91
CA LYS A 13 -1.06 -7.72 41.15
C LYS A 13 -1.60 -9.13 41.11
N THR A 14 -0.80 -10.14 41.44
CA THR A 14 -1.19 -11.51 41.85
C THR A 14 -2.58 -11.60 42.50
N GLY A 15 -3.65 -11.74 41.73
CA GLY A 15 -3.61 -11.84 40.28
C GLY A 15 -4.08 -13.19 39.85
N GLU A 16 -5.39 -13.25 39.78
CA GLU A 16 -6.07 -14.21 38.95
C GLU A 16 -7.07 -13.44 38.10
N GLY A 17 -6.71 -13.35 36.82
CA GLY A 17 -7.51 -12.71 35.80
C GLY A 17 -6.72 -12.46 34.52
N LYS A 18 -5.86 -13.40 34.10
CA LYS A 18 -5.36 -13.37 32.72
C LYS A 18 -6.57 -13.54 31.81
N LEU A 19 -6.84 -12.55 30.96
CA LEU A 19 -7.86 -12.69 29.93
C LEU A 19 -7.57 -13.98 29.16
N ASN A 20 -8.57 -14.86 29.07
CA ASN A 20 -8.42 -16.04 28.24
C ASN A 20 -8.32 -15.61 26.76
N GLU A 21 -7.87 -16.53 25.91
CA GLU A 21 -7.62 -16.23 24.49
C GLU A 21 -8.82 -15.60 23.80
N LYS A 22 -10.04 -16.05 24.13
CA LYS A 22 -11.28 -15.50 23.59
C LYS A 22 -11.51 -14.05 24.03
N GLN A 23 -11.24 -13.74 25.29
CA GLN A 23 -11.35 -12.38 25.81
C GLN A 23 -10.28 -11.45 25.22
N VAL A 24 -9.04 -11.93 25.04
CA VAL A 24 -7.98 -11.18 24.35
C VAL A 24 -8.38 -10.86 22.90
N ASP A 25 -8.95 -11.83 22.19
CA ASP A 25 -9.43 -11.62 20.83
C ASP A 25 -10.57 -10.58 20.77
N ILE A 26 -11.52 -10.64 21.70
CA ILE A 26 -12.60 -9.64 21.81
C ILE A 26 -12.03 -8.23 22.05
N VAL A 27 -11.08 -8.08 22.96
CA VAL A 27 -10.44 -6.78 23.25
C VAL A 27 -9.71 -6.25 22.01
N LYS A 28 -8.97 -7.10 21.28
CA LYS A 28 -8.31 -6.72 20.03
C LYS A 28 -9.31 -6.26 18.96
N ARG A 29 -10.44 -6.96 18.81
CA ARG A 29 -11.50 -6.59 17.86
C ARG A 29 -12.18 -5.29 18.24
N LEU A 30 -12.48 -5.09 19.53
CA LEU A 30 -13.08 -3.85 20.03
C LEU A 30 -12.15 -2.65 19.83
N LEU A 31 -10.84 -2.81 20.09
CA LEU A 31 -9.88 -1.73 19.86
C LEU A 31 -9.73 -1.40 18.37
N LYS A 32 -9.63 -2.41 17.50
CA LYS A 32 -9.67 -2.17 16.03
C LYS A 32 -10.96 -1.48 15.59
N LEU A 33 -12.08 -1.85 16.19
CA LEU A 33 -13.36 -1.20 15.94
C LEU A 33 -13.35 0.25 16.42
N PHE A 34 -12.83 0.53 17.62
CA PHE A 34 -12.71 1.89 18.15
C PHE A 34 -11.72 2.74 17.35
N ASP A 35 -10.60 2.20 16.90
CA ASP A 35 -9.68 2.91 16.00
C ASP A 35 -10.38 3.27 14.69
N ARG A 36 -11.10 2.32 14.09
CA ARG A 36 -11.88 2.55 12.87
C ARG A 36 -13.00 3.58 13.09
N LEU A 37 -13.73 3.48 14.20
CA LEU A 37 -14.78 4.42 14.56
C LEU A 37 -14.21 5.80 14.89
N SER A 38 -13.06 5.89 15.54
CA SER A 38 -12.39 7.16 15.83
C SER A 38 -12.00 7.88 14.54
N TRP A 39 -11.50 7.13 13.55
CA TRP A 39 -11.18 7.67 12.24
C TRP A 39 -12.45 8.14 11.51
N GLN A 40 -13.54 7.38 11.57
CA GLN A 40 -14.85 7.76 11.01
C GLN A 40 -15.49 8.95 11.72
N ILE A 41 -15.41 9.02 13.06
CA ILE A 41 -15.92 10.14 13.87
C ILE A 41 -15.10 11.40 13.59
N ASN A 42 -13.77 11.29 13.48
CA ASN A 42 -12.92 12.41 13.09
C ASN A 42 -13.23 12.88 11.67
N PHE A 43 -13.51 11.96 10.74
CA PHE A 43 -13.94 12.31 9.38
C PHE A 43 -15.31 13.01 9.36
N ASN A 44 -16.26 12.53 10.16
CA ASN A 44 -17.61 13.11 10.26
C ASN A 44 -17.63 14.48 10.95
N ASN A 45 -16.55 14.86 11.65
CA ASN A 45 -16.42 16.17 12.29
C ASN A 45 -15.86 17.24 11.34
N TYR A 46 -15.40 16.88 10.14
CA TYR A 46 -14.99 17.87 9.15
C TYR A 46 -16.23 18.43 8.45
N LYS A 47 -16.42 19.74 8.58
CA LYS A 47 -17.59 20.45 8.01
C LYS A 47 -17.55 20.53 6.49
N GLU A 48 -16.35 20.48 5.91
CA GLU A 48 -16.12 20.65 4.47
C GLU A 48 -14.73 20.12 4.09
N ILE A 49 -14.62 19.37 2.99
CA ILE A 49 -13.35 18.98 2.36
C ILE A 49 -13.21 19.82 1.09
N ARG A 50 -12.13 20.59 0.99
CA ARG A 50 -11.83 21.42 -0.19
C ARG A 50 -10.64 20.87 -0.95
N TYR A 51 -10.75 20.87 -2.27
CA TYR A 51 -9.66 20.58 -3.20
C TYR A 51 -9.15 21.92 -3.73
N GLU A 52 -7.85 22.20 -3.58
CA GLU A 52 -7.33 23.57 -3.70
C GLU A 52 -7.31 24.14 -5.14
N LYS A 53 -7.72 23.36 -6.16
CA LYS A 53 -7.93 23.87 -7.53
C LYS A 53 -8.62 22.84 -8.42
N ASP A 54 -9.35 23.33 -9.43
CA ASP A 54 -9.80 22.60 -10.64
C ASP A 54 -8.63 22.07 -11.51
N GLU A 55 -7.40 22.16 -11.01
CA GLU A 55 -6.25 21.47 -11.60
C GLU A 55 -6.48 19.98 -11.36
N VAL A 56 -7.05 19.33 -12.39
CA VAL A 56 -7.13 17.87 -12.54
C VAL A 56 -5.90 17.30 -11.87
N ILE A 57 -6.10 16.59 -10.75
CA ILE A 57 -5.01 15.94 -10.06
C ILE A 57 -4.40 15.03 -11.11
N ARG A 58 -3.25 15.46 -11.67
CA ARG A 58 -2.75 14.88 -12.91
C ARG A 58 -2.47 13.43 -12.58
N PRO A 59 -3.13 12.44 -13.24
CA PRO A 59 -2.76 11.05 -13.04
C PRO A 59 -1.27 10.96 -13.27
N GLY A 60 -0.59 10.37 -12.29
CA GLY A 60 0.84 10.48 -12.10
C GLY A 60 1.66 10.24 -13.36
N ILE A 61 2.88 10.76 -13.31
CA ILE A 61 3.92 10.67 -14.33
C ILE A 61 4.36 9.20 -14.60
N PHE A 62 3.78 8.21 -13.90
CA PHE A 62 4.35 6.87 -13.75
C PHE A 62 3.67 5.79 -14.59
N SER A 63 2.41 5.99 -15.03
CA SER A 63 1.65 4.93 -15.71
C SER A 63 1.15 5.32 -17.10
N ASP A 64 0.97 4.31 -17.96
CA ASP A 64 0.36 4.46 -19.29
C ASP A 64 -1.18 4.53 -19.17
N LYS A 65 -1.89 4.47 -20.30
CA LYS A 65 -3.35 4.42 -20.31
C LYS A 65 -3.89 3.21 -19.53
N PRO A 66 -5.01 3.36 -18.80
CA PRO A 66 -5.77 2.23 -18.28
C PRO A 66 -6.05 1.18 -19.36
N GLY A 67 -5.98 -0.09 -18.99
CA GLY A 67 -6.09 -1.23 -19.91
C GLY A 67 -4.76 -1.68 -20.53
N THR A 68 -3.67 -0.92 -20.34
CA THR A 68 -2.34 -1.31 -20.84
C THR A 68 -1.90 -2.65 -20.24
N PRO A 69 -1.51 -3.65 -21.07
CA PRO A 69 -1.00 -4.91 -20.57
C PRO A 69 0.41 -4.74 -19.97
N VAL A 70 0.64 -5.41 -18.84
CA VAL A 70 1.91 -5.38 -18.12
C VAL A 70 2.28 -6.79 -17.67
N LYS A 71 3.58 -7.05 -17.52
CA LYS A 71 4.10 -8.18 -16.76
C LYS A 71 4.41 -7.70 -15.35
N VAL A 72 4.06 -8.50 -14.36
CA VAL A 72 4.17 -8.12 -12.95
C VAL A 72 4.62 -9.29 -12.10
N ARG A 73 5.65 -9.08 -11.28
CA ARG A 73 6.09 -9.99 -10.22
C ARG A 73 5.92 -9.27 -8.90
N SER A 74 4.98 -9.74 -8.10
CA SER A 74 4.65 -9.13 -6.81
C SER A 74 5.75 -9.40 -5.79
N CYS A 75 6.04 -8.42 -4.94
CA CYS A 75 6.96 -8.56 -3.81
C CYS A 75 6.28 -9.18 -2.57
N LYS A 76 5.00 -9.56 -2.64
CA LYS A 76 4.27 -10.20 -1.54
C LYS A 76 4.65 -11.67 -1.46
N GLU A 77 5.09 -12.11 -0.28
CA GLU A 77 5.55 -13.48 -0.03
C GLU A 77 4.55 -14.55 -0.49
N LYS A 78 3.24 -14.34 -0.26
CA LYS A 78 2.17 -15.25 -0.69
C LYS A 78 2.06 -15.47 -2.20
N HIS A 79 2.64 -14.60 -3.02
CA HIS A 79 2.61 -14.69 -4.48
C HIS A 79 3.84 -15.41 -5.05
N GLY A 80 4.85 -15.68 -4.22
CA GLY A 80 6.12 -16.29 -4.60
C GLY A 80 6.86 -15.52 -5.70
N ASP A 81 7.74 -16.23 -6.40
CA ASP A 81 8.60 -15.65 -7.43
C ASP A 81 8.01 -15.69 -8.85
N LYS A 82 6.67 -15.78 -8.93
CA LYS A 82 5.97 -15.91 -10.20
C LYS A 82 5.77 -14.55 -10.87
N THR A 83 6.00 -14.52 -12.19
CA THR A 83 5.56 -13.41 -13.06
C THR A 83 4.15 -13.69 -13.56
N TYR A 84 3.30 -12.67 -13.50
CA TYR A 84 1.91 -12.72 -13.91
C TYR A 84 1.66 -11.74 -15.05
N PHE A 85 0.63 -12.03 -15.83
CA PHE A 85 -0.02 -11.03 -16.68
C PHE A 85 -0.84 -10.09 -15.81
N GLY A 86 -0.68 -8.78 -16.03
CA GLY A 86 -1.41 -7.74 -15.34
C GLY A 86 -2.04 -6.74 -16.30
N ILE A 87 -3.07 -6.06 -15.82
CA ILE A 87 -3.76 -4.99 -16.54
C ILE A 87 -3.59 -3.73 -15.71
N LEU A 88 -2.95 -2.72 -16.28
CA LEU A 88 -2.81 -1.42 -15.63
C LEU A 88 -4.19 -0.76 -15.51
N ILE A 89 -4.61 -0.43 -14.30
CA ILE A 89 -5.85 0.34 -14.05
C ILE A 89 -5.56 1.84 -14.18
N GLY A 90 -4.33 2.25 -13.90
CA GLY A 90 -3.86 3.62 -13.91
C GLY A 90 -3.23 3.98 -12.56
N ASP A 91 -2.85 5.25 -12.44
CA ASP A 91 -2.27 5.78 -11.20
C ASP A 91 -3.36 6.11 -10.18
N VAL A 92 -3.27 5.51 -8.99
CA VAL A 92 -4.17 5.77 -7.87
C VAL A 92 -3.43 6.46 -6.72
N ALA A 93 -4.12 7.35 -6.00
CA ALA A 93 -3.55 8.01 -4.84
C ALA A 93 -3.37 6.99 -3.70
N LEU A 94 -2.13 6.77 -3.26
CA LEU A 94 -1.82 5.97 -2.07
C LEU A 94 -1.86 6.80 -0.79
N SER A 95 -1.56 8.09 -0.90
CA SER A 95 -1.67 9.03 0.21
C SER A 95 -1.96 10.43 -0.29
N ILE A 96 -2.53 11.25 0.59
CA ILE A 96 -2.86 12.65 0.34
C ILE A 96 -2.31 13.45 1.51
N SER A 97 -1.49 14.46 1.23
CA SER A 97 -1.13 15.48 2.20
C SER A 97 -2.32 16.44 2.35
N HIS A 98 -2.58 16.82 3.58
CA HIS A 98 -3.62 17.79 3.88
C HIS A 98 -3.14 18.77 4.93
N SER A 99 -3.67 19.98 4.88
CA SER A 99 -3.58 20.95 5.95
C SER A 99 -4.94 21.16 6.60
N ILE A 100 -4.92 21.56 7.88
CA ILE A 100 -6.12 21.86 8.64
C ILE A 100 -5.99 23.30 9.15
N LYS A 101 -6.91 24.17 8.75
CA LYS A 101 -6.95 25.56 9.21
C LYS A 101 -8.40 25.99 9.46
N ASP A 102 -8.67 26.56 10.62
CA ASP A 102 -10.01 27.04 11.02
C ASP A 102 -11.13 25.98 10.89
N GLY A 103 -10.77 24.70 11.08
CA GLY A 103 -11.69 23.56 10.94
C GLY A 103 -11.96 23.10 9.50
N ILE A 104 -11.25 23.67 8.52
CA ILE A 104 -11.31 23.30 7.10
C ILE A 104 -10.12 22.40 6.79
N VAL A 105 -10.38 21.26 6.14
CA VAL A 105 -9.35 20.37 5.61
C VAL A 105 -9.14 20.67 4.14
N THR A 106 -7.91 21.02 3.78
CA THR A 106 -7.50 21.24 2.39
C THR A 106 -6.65 20.06 1.95
N ALA A 107 -7.08 19.36 0.89
CA ALA A 107 -6.25 18.35 0.24
C ALA A 107 -5.26 19.05 -0.71
N GLU A 108 -3.97 18.83 -0.49
CA GLU A 108 -2.89 19.55 -1.19
C GLU A 108 -2.27 18.68 -2.28
N HIS A 109 -1.47 17.67 -1.89
CA HIS A 109 -0.73 16.82 -2.82
C HIS A 109 -1.08 15.37 -2.60
N ALA A 110 -1.28 14.63 -3.69
CA ALA A 110 -1.48 13.19 -3.65
C ALA A 110 -0.25 12.46 -4.20
N PHE A 111 0.19 11.42 -3.48
CA PHE A 111 1.21 10.51 -3.96
C PHE A 111 0.54 9.37 -4.73
N TYR A 112 0.80 9.33 -6.02
CA TYR A 112 0.23 8.36 -6.92
C TYR A 112 1.12 7.13 -7.09
N ASN A 113 0.48 6.00 -7.34
CA ASN A 113 1.18 4.76 -7.69
C ASN A 113 0.35 3.95 -8.69
N PRO A 114 0.99 3.22 -9.61
CA PRO A 114 0.30 2.35 -10.53
C PRO A 114 -0.51 1.29 -9.78
N ALA A 115 -1.80 1.16 -10.08
CA ALA A 115 -2.62 0.04 -9.67
C ALA A 115 -2.70 -0.97 -10.82
N ILE A 116 -2.33 -2.22 -10.54
CA ILE A 116 -2.28 -3.30 -11.54
C ILE A 116 -3.20 -4.43 -11.07
N LEU A 117 -4.21 -4.76 -11.87
CA LEU A 117 -5.02 -5.95 -11.66
C LEU A 117 -4.25 -7.16 -12.16
N ILE A 118 -4.13 -8.20 -11.33
CA ILE A 118 -3.63 -9.52 -11.72
C ILE A 118 -4.84 -10.46 -11.81
N PRO A 119 -5.37 -10.75 -13.02
CA PRO A 119 -6.60 -11.54 -13.17
C PRO A 119 -6.50 -12.94 -12.56
N GLU A 120 -5.33 -13.59 -12.66
CA GLU A 120 -5.10 -14.92 -12.10
C GLU A 120 -5.27 -14.95 -10.57
N LEU A 121 -4.87 -13.88 -9.89
CA LEU A 121 -4.97 -13.76 -8.44
C LEU A 121 -6.30 -13.15 -7.98
N GLY A 122 -7.02 -12.46 -8.87
CA GLY A 122 -8.19 -11.66 -8.49
C GLY A 122 -7.84 -10.46 -7.59
N GLU A 123 -6.60 -9.98 -7.64
CA GLU A 123 -6.06 -8.98 -6.74
C GLU A 123 -5.46 -7.78 -7.47
N ILE A 124 -5.51 -6.61 -6.82
CA ILE A 124 -4.76 -5.43 -7.24
C ILE A 124 -3.42 -5.41 -6.49
N VAL A 125 -2.34 -5.22 -7.23
CA VAL A 125 -0.99 -4.98 -6.71
C VAL A 125 -0.54 -3.60 -7.13
N TYR A 126 0.07 -2.86 -6.20
CA TYR A 126 0.61 -1.54 -6.51
C TYR A 126 2.02 -1.65 -7.11
N GLY A 127 2.39 -0.69 -7.96
CA GLY A 127 3.71 -0.59 -8.56
C GLY A 127 4.84 -0.54 -7.55
N CYS A 128 4.65 0.07 -6.37
CA CYS A 128 5.66 0.04 -5.28
C CYS A 128 5.76 -1.32 -4.57
N GLU A 129 4.78 -2.21 -4.76
CA GLU A 129 4.75 -3.56 -4.19
C GLU A 129 5.13 -4.63 -5.22
N SER A 130 5.69 -4.23 -6.37
CA SER A 130 5.98 -5.15 -7.46
C SER A 130 7.11 -4.70 -8.38
N TRP A 131 7.70 -5.67 -9.05
CA TRP A 131 8.48 -5.46 -10.25
C TRP A 131 7.53 -5.56 -11.44
N TRP A 132 7.46 -4.53 -12.27
CA TRP A 132 6.54 -4.53 -13.41
C TRP A 132 7.09 -3.75 -14.58
N CYS A 133 6.64 -4.10 -15.78
CA CYS A 133 6.84 -3.31 -16.99
C CYS A 133 5.75 -3.60 -18.03
N LYS A 134 5.62 -2.70 -19.00
CA LYS A 134 4.65 -2.84 -20.10
C LYS A 134 5.00 -4.04 -20.96
N ILE A 135 3.98 -4.64 -21.55
CA ILE A 135 4.10 -5.63 -22.59
C ILE A 135 3.84 -4.92 -23.91
N THR A 136 4.84 -4.82 -24.77
CA THR A 136 4.73 -4.09 -26.04
C THR A 136 4.65 -4.98 -27.28
N SER A 137 4.89 -6.29 -27.12
CA SER A 137 4.74 -7.29 -28.18
C SER A 137 4.27 -8.65 -27.64
N GLU A 138 3.89 -9.56 -28.53
CA GLU A 138 3.47 -10.91 -28.14
C GLU A 138 4.65 -11.76 -27.63
N GLU A 139 5.87 -11.50 -28.10
CA GLU A 139 7.08 -12.17 -27.62
C GLU A 139 7.33 -11.87 -26.14
N GLU A 140 7.09 -10.62 -25.73
CA GLU A 140 7.26 -10.18 -24.34
C GLU A 140 6.27 -10.86 -23.37
N LEU A 141 5.15 -11.42 -23.85
CA LEU A 141 4.24 -12.22 -23.02
C LEU A 141 4.88 -13.49 -22.48
N LYS A 142 5.88 -14.03 -23.21
CA LYS A 142 6.58 -15.27 -22.84
C LYS A 142 7.76 -15.01 -21.90
N GLU A 143 8.19 -13.75 -21.79
CA GLU A 143 9.30 -13.36 -20.92
C GLU A 143 8.86 -13.29 -19.45
N VAL A 144 9.75 -13.69 -18.56
CA VAL A 144 9.53 -13.64 -17.11
C VAL A 144 10.41 -12.58 -16.46
N ILE A 145 9.91 -11.94 -15.40
CA ILE A 145 10.71 -11.07 -14.54
C ILE A 145 11.51 -11.95 -13.59
N SER A 146 12.68 -12.38 -14.06
CA SER A 146 13.62 -13.20 -13.29
C SER A 146 14.43 -12.36 -12.29
N ASP A 147 15.11 -13.02 -11.35
CA ASP A 147 16.05 -12.36 -10.46
C ASP A 147 17.20 -11.68 -11.22
N GLU A 148 17.62 -12.29 -12.34
CA GLU A 148 18.64 -11.71 -13.21
C GLU A 148 18.13 -10.43 -13.88
N THR A 149 16.87 -10.42 -14.31
CA THR A 149 16.20 -9.22 -14.83
C THR A 149 16.22 -8.10 -13.78
N ILE A 150 15.89 -8.42 -12.52
CA ILE A 150 15.85 -7.46 -11.40
C ILE A 150 17.26 -6.95 -11.06
N LYS A 151 18.24 -7.84 -10.93
CA LYS A 151 19.65 -7.48 -10.67
C LYS A 151 20.23 -6.59 -11.77
N ASN A 152 19.69 -6.69 -12.99
CA ASN A 152 20.14 -5.88 -14.10
C ASN A 152 19.57 -4.46 -14.14
N VAL A 153 18.58 -4.14 -13.30
CA VAL A 153 18.01 -2.79 -13.17
C VAL A 153 19.04 -1.82 -12.58
N TRP A 154 19.18 -0.64 -13.18
CA TRP A 154 20.27 0.30 -12.86
C TRP A 154 20.34 0.70 -11.37
N TYR A 155 19.19 0.97 -10.74
CA TYR A 155 19.17 1.38 -9.34
C TYR A 155 19.42 0.20 -8.39
N VAL A 156 19.10 -1.03 -8.80
CA VAL A 156 19.46 -2.24 -8.06
C VAL A 156 20.98 -2.41 -8.07
N LYS A 157 21.61 -2.24 -9.25
CA LYS A 157 23.08 -2.24 -9.38
C LYS A 157 23.72 -1.14 -8.55
N ALA A 158 23.20 0.09 -8.61
CA ALA A 158 23.71 1.20 -7.83
C ALA A 158 23.64 0.93 -6.31
N LEU A 159 22.52 0.37 -5.83
CA LEU A 159 22.36 -0.02 -4.43
C LEU A 159 23.35 -1.11 -3.99
N GLN A 160 23.67 -2.06 -4.86
CA GLN A 160 24.67 -3.09 -4.57
C GLN A 160 26.07 -2.49 -4.44
N ILE A 161 26.47 -1.63 -5.38
CA ILE A 161 27.77 -0.92 -5.35
C ILE A 161 27.92 -0.11 -4.06
N VAL A 162 26.87 0.63 -3.65
CA VAL A 162 26.89 1.42 -2.42
C VAL A 162 27.00 0.52 -1.18
N LYS A 163 26.38 -0.65 -1.17
CA LYS A 163 26.49 -1.61 -0.05
C LYS A 163 27.86 -2.25 0.06
N GLU A 164 28.55 -2.48 -1.05
CA GLU A 164 29.88 -3.11 -1.09
C GLU A 164 31.00 -2.10 -0.81
N GLY A 165 30.75 -0.81 -1.01
CA GLY A 165 31.70 0.29 -0.74
C GLY A 165 31.65 0.87 0.68
N VAL A 166 31.00 0.19 1.63
CA VAL A 166 30.89 0.58 3.07
C VAL A 166 31.45 -0.54 3.95
#